data_AF-A0A934JB71-F1
#
_entry.id   AF-A0A934JB71-F1
#
_cell.length_a   1.000
_cell.length_b   1.000
_cell.length_c   1.000
_cell.angle_alpha   90.00
_cell.angle_beta   90.00
_cell.angle_gamma   90.00
#
_symmetry.space_group_name_H-M   'P 1'
#
loop_
_entity.id
_entity.type
_entity.pdbx_description
1 polymer ?
#
loop_
_entity_poly.entity_id
_entity_poly.type
_entity_poly.pdbx_seq_one_letter_code
_entity_poly.pdbx_strand_id
1 'polypeptide(L)' 'MKLTFTCDCGNEVRFFGTGDVNEQGMEAVDLEDDDRLRVVVGDAGLILQCKFCNNRYAIDKSLNT' A
#
# COMPACT_ATOMS: atom_id res chain seq x y z
N MET A 1 -12.46 -3.68 4.71
CA MET A 1 -11.22 -4.29 4.20
C MET A 1 -11.31 -4.51 2.71
N LYS A 2 -10.39 -3.91 1.94
CA LYS A 2 -10.31 -4.04 0.47
C LYS A 2 -8.97 -4.68 0.04
N LEU A 3 -7.88 -4.37 0.75
CA LEU A 3 -6.54 -4.91 0.51
C LEU A 3 -5.86 -5.21 1.85
N THR A 4 -5.04 -6.26 1.88
CA THR A 4 -4.18 -6.59 3.03
C THR A 4 -2.74 -6.72 2.54
N PHE A 5 -1.82 -6.04 3.20
CA PHE A 5 -0.38 -6.22 3.07
C PHE A 5 0.12 -7.11 4.21
N THR A 6 0.76 -8.23 3.87
CA THR A 6 1.39 -9.14 4.84
C THR A 6 2.90 -9.17 4.58
N CYS A 7 3.67 -8.74 5.58
CA CYS A 7 5.13 -8.81 5.54
C CYS A 7 5.63 -10.19 5.98
N ASP A 8 6.79 -10.61 5.48
CA ASP A 8 7.44 -11.88 5.86
C ASP A 8 7.70 -12.04 7.36
N CYS A 9 7.78 -10.95 8.13
CA CYS A 9 7.95 -10.98 9.59
C CYS A 9 6.63 -11.21 10.35
N GLY A 10 5.51 -11.42 9.64
CA GLY A 10 4.17 -11.59 10.21
C GLY A 10 3.42 -10.28 10.50
N ASN A 11 3.99 -9.11 10.15
CA ASN A 11 3.28 -7.84 10.26
C ASN A 11 2.17 -7.74 9.20
N GLU A 12 0.96 -7.39 9.62
CA GLU A 12 -0.21 -7.26 8.75
C GLU A 12 -0.70 -5.81 8.76
N VAL A 13 -0.89 -5.23 7.58
CA VAL A 13 -1.44 -3.89 7.42
C VAL A 13 -2.61 -3.94 6.47
N ARG A 14 -3.63 -3.19 6.83
CA ARG A 14 -4.99 -3.36 6.38
C ARG A 14 -5.44 -2.07 5.72
N PHE A 15 -5.97 -2.18 4.51
CA PHE A 15 -6.47 -1.04 3.74
C PHE A 15 -7.99 -1.09 3.65
N PHE A 16 -8.62 0.04 3.88
CA PHE A 16 -10.06 0.22 3.75
C PHE A 16 -10.38 1.22 2.65
N GLY A 17 -11.51 1.01 1.98
CA GLY A 17 -12.01 1.97 1.00
C GLY A 17 -12.59 3.18 1.72
N THR A 18 -12.25 4.37 1.24
CA THR A 18 -12.75 5.64 1.77
C THR A 18 -14.16 5.97 1.27
N GLY A 19 -14.64 5.27 0.22
CA GLY A 19 -15.85 5.61 -0.51
C GLY A 19 -15.68 6.77 -1.50
N ASP A 20 -14.51 7.41 -1.55
CA ASP A 20 -14.19 8.41 -2.58
C ASP A 20 -13.76 7.71 -3.86
N VAL A 21 -14.50 7.96 -4.95
CA VAL A 21 -14.33 7.28 -6.23
C VAL A 21 -14.08 8.33 -7.31
N ASN A 22 -12.99 8.18 -8.05
CA ASN A 22 -12.62 9.12 -9.11
C ASN A 22 -13.38 8.84 -10.42
N GLU A 23 -13.15 9.70 -11.43
CA GLU A 23 -13.79 9.63 -12.76
C GLU A 23 -13.50 8.32 -13.53
N GLN A 24 -12.48 7.58 -13.12
CA GLN A 24 -12.09 6.29 -13.70
C GLN A 24 -12.67 5.10 -12.93
N GLY A 25 -13.51 5.33 -11.91
CA GLY A 25 -14.09 4.28 -11.09
C GLY A 25 -13.13 3.68 -10.05
N MET A 26 -11.98 4.33 -9.80
CA MET A 26 -11.03 3.89 -8.78
C MET A 26 -11.40 4.49 -7.42
N GLU A 27 -11.55 3.63 -6.42
CA GLU A 27 -11.81 4.02 -5.02
C GLU A 27 -10.48 4.31 -4.31
N ALA A 28 -10.38 5.46 -3.63
CA ALA A 28 -9.24 5.77 -2.79
C ALA A 28 -9.24 4.86 -1.54
N VAL A 29 -8.07 4.34 -1.20
CA VAL A 29 -7.88 3.44 -0.05
C VAL A 29 -6.94 4.06 0.98
N ASP A 30 -7.30 3.92 2.26
CA ASP A 30 -6.52 4.39 3.40
C ASP A 30 -6.03 3.22 4.26
N LEU A 31 -4.96 3.49 5.02
CA LEU A 31 -4.34 2.55 5.97
C LEU A 31 -5.09 2.61 7.31
N GLU A 32 -5.51 1.47 7.85
CA GLU A 32 -6.07 1.42 9.21
C GLU A 32 -5.02 1.80 10.27
N ASP A 33 -3.75 1.51 10.00
CA ASP A 33 -2.65 1.70 10.94
C ASP A 33 -1.39 2.19 10.23
N ASP A 34 -1.20 3.50 10.25
CA ASP A 34 -0.09 4.18 9.60
C ASP A 34 1.25 3.99 10.33
N ASP A 35 1.24 3.44 11.56
CA ASP A 35 2.45 3.18 12.34
C ASP A 35 3.19 1.88 11.94
N ARG A 36 2.54 1.04 11.12
CA ARG A 36 3.04 -0.29 10.72
C ARG A 36 3.70 -0.32 9.35
N LEU A 37 3.31 0.59 8.46
CA LEU A 37 3.80 0.67 7.09
C LEU A 37 4.25 2.09 6.76
N ARG A 38 5.37 2.19 6.04
CA ARG A 38 5.76 3.43 5.36
C ARG A 38 5.58 3.23 3.86
N VAL A 39 4.88 4.17 3.23
CA VAL A 39 4.73 4.22 1.76
C VAL A 39 5.66 5.29 1.23
N VAL A 40 6.51 4.93 0.26
CA VAL A 40 7.38 5.87 -0.47
C VAL A 40 6.90 5.90 -1.92
N VAL A 41 6.56 7.09 -2.40
CA VAL A 41 6.06 7.31 -3.76
C VAL A 41 7.15 7.97 -4.59
N GLY A 42 7.38 7.46 -5.81
CA GLY A 42 8.29 8.06 -6.77
C GLY A 42 7.81 7.84 -8.22
N ASP A 43 8.53 8.40 -9.18
CA ASP A 43 8.12 8.38 -10.59
C ASP A 43 8.01 6.96 -11.17
N ALA A 44 8.86 6.03 -10.68
CA ALA A 44 8.89 4.64 -11.10
C ALA A 44 7.84 3.74 -10.41
N GLY A 45 7.16 4.22 -9.36
CA GLY A 45 6.18 3.42 -8.63
C GLY A 45 6.21 3.65 -7.11
N LEU A 46 5.93 2.59 -6.36
CA LEU A 46 5.76 2.62 -4.91
C LEU A 46 6.74 1.68 -4.21
N ILE A 47 7.24 2.08 -3.04
CA ILE A 47 7.93 1.18 -2.10
C ILE A 47 7.11 1.10 -0.82
N LEU A 48 6.71 -0.12 -0.47
CA LEU A 48 6.10 -0.45 0.82
C LEU A 48 7.21 -0.92 1.76
N GLN A 49 7.46 -0.18 2.84
CA GLN A 49 8.46 -0.52 3.85
C GLN A 49 7.79 -0.89 5.18
N CYS A 50 7.99 -2.12 5.64
CA CYS A 50 7.53 -2.55 6.97
C CYS A 50 8.32 -1.79 8.05
N LYS A 51 7.63 -1.11 8.96
CA LYS A 51 8.29 -0.34 10.03
C LYS A 51 8.89 -1.21 11.14
N PHE A 52 8.47 -2.48 11.25
CA PHE A 52 9.00 -3.43 12.24
C PHE A 52 10.32 -4.08 11.82
N CYS A 53 10.38 -4.67 10.62
CA CYS A 53 11.57 -5.40 10.16
C CYS A 53 12.37 -4.68 9.08
N ASN A 54 11.89 -3.52 8.59
CA ASN A 54 12.51 -2.74 7.52
C ASN A 54 12.58 -3.38 6.13
N ASN A 55 11.95 -4.54 5.91
CA ASN A 55 11.79 -5.11 4.56
C ASN A 55 11.05 -4.14 3.63
N ARG A 56 11.45 -4.15 2.37
CA ARG A 56 10.95 -3.25 1.32
C ARG A 56 10.42 -4.05 0.15
N TYR A 57 9.23 -3.68 -0.30
CA TYR A 57 8.54 -4.30 -1.44
C TYR A 57 8.28 -3.21 -2.48
N ALA A 58 8.86 -3.37 -3.65
CA ALA A 58 8.70 -2.42 -4.75
C ALA A 58 7.54 -2.84 -5.64
N ILE A 59 6.67 -1.90 -5.96
CA ILE A 59 5.58 -2.03 -6.92
C ILE A 59 5.90 -1.09 -8.08
N ASP A 60 6.22 -1.67 -9.23
CA ASP A 60 6.54 -0.91 -10.42
C ASP A 60 5.27 -0.37 -11.07
N LYS A 61 5.32 0.88 -11.53
CA LYS A 61 4.24 1.52 -12.28
C LYS A 61 4.03 0.88 -13.66
N SER A 62 5.03 0.17 -14.19
CA SER A 62 5.03 -0.45 -15.51
C SER A 62 4.18 -1.72 -15.61
N LEU A 63 3.56 -2.20 -14.53
CA LEU A 63 2.75 -3.42 -14.54
C LEU A 63 1.42 -3.32 -15.34
N ASN A 64 1.24 -2.26 -16.14
CA ASN A 64 0.07 -2.02 -17.00
C ASN A 64 0.38 -1.99 -18.51
N THR A 65 1.51 -2.54 -18.99
CA THR A 65 1.72 -2.81 -20.43
C THR A 65 1.25 -4.19 -20.86
#